data_AF-A0A7Y0AF90-F1
#
_entry.id   AF-A0A7Y0AF90-F1
#
_cell.length_a   1.000
_cell.length_b   1.000
_cell.length_c   1.000
_cell.angle_alpha   90.00
_cell.angle_beta   90.00
_cell.angle_gamma   90.00
#
_symmetry.space_group_name_H-M   'P 1'
#
loop_
_entity.id
_entity.type
_entity.pdbx_description
1 polymer ?
#
loop_
_entity_poly.entity_id
_entity_poly.type
_entity_poly.pdbx_seq_one_letter_code
_entity_poly.pdbx_strand_id
1 'polypeptide(L)'
;MLPLVSADTLPAATLLRPSTAAHLHQLPTGRRPRAAAGLATATRAPRKLLRVLAAGGATSAPARQQPLPAGEPVRNRSRGIALLLAVVPLLFGLPLGLYHFYLGYTGRGLGSLGLGLLAFVLVTIGFVGSFGLLFGGTSGGLFTLFVIGAVIFYALIIQQLVDAVRIILGDLKPQNGEYYPRFFQTRPAADAAPPSH
;
A
#
# COMPACT_ATOMS: atom_id res chain seq x y z
N MET A 1 1.07 -29.06 -49.19
CA MET A 1 2.53 -29.20 -49.03
C MET A 1 2.90 -28.68 -47.65
N LEU A 2 3.20 -29.58 -46.72
CA LEU A 2 3.51 -29.30 -45.31
C LEU A 2 5.03 -29.31 -45.13
N PRO A 3 5.67 -28.29 -44.54
CA PRO A 3 7.05 -28.40 -44.12
C PRO A 3 7.16 -29.13 -42.77
N LEU A 4 7.88 -30.25 -42.78
CA LEU A 4 8.51 -30.86 -41.61
C LEU A 4 9.45 -29.81 -40.98
N VAL A 5 9.25 -29.48 -39.70
CA VAL A 5 10.25 -28.77 -38.90
C VAL A 5 10.81 -29.77 -37.89
N SER A 6 12.08 -30.07 -38.08
CA SER A 6 12.88 -31.01 -37.29
C SER A 6 12.98 -30.59 -35.83
N ALA A 7 12.72 -31.55 -34.95
CA ALA A 7 13.14 -31.52 -33.57
C ALA A 7 14.61 -31.95 -33.51
N ASP A 8 15.52 -31.06 -33.15
CA ASP A 8 16.83 -31.43 -32.63
C ASP A 8 17.50 -30.26 -31.91
N THR A 9 18.32 -30.59 -30.91
CA THR A 9 19.24 -29.76 -30.11
C THR A 9 18.71 -29.01 -28.88
N LEU A 10 18.58 -29.78 -27.79
CA LEU A 10 18.98 -29.33 -26.44
C LEU A 10 20.51 -29.44 -26.32
N PRO A 11 21.17 -28.47 -25.65
CA PRO A 11 22.25 -28.89 -24.78
C PRO A 11 22.34 -28.15 -23.43
N ALA A 12 22.88 -28.94 -22.49
CA ALA A 12 23.77 -28.57 -21.40
C ALA A 12 23.17 -27.92 -20.14
N ALA A 13 22.96 -28.81 -19.18
CA ALA A 13 22.97 -28.52 -17.75
C ALA A 13 24.23 -27.74 -17.33
N THR A 14 24.02 -26.53 -16.82
CA THR A 14 25.04 -25.79 -16.07
C THR A 14 24.83 -26.06 -14.58
N LEU A 15 25.56 -27.06 -14.11
CA LEU A 15 25.84 -27.33 -12.69
C LEU A 15 26.82 -26.29 -12.13
N LEU A 16 26.74 -26.07 -10.81
CA LEU A 16 27.69 -25.38 -9.89
C LEU A 16 27.47 -23.86 -9.77
N ARG A 17 27.27 -23.28 -8.58
CA ARG A 17 28.09 -23.43 -7.36
C ARG A 17 27.36 -22.84 -6.12
N PRO A 18 27.41 -23.49 -4.94
CA PRO A 18 27.05 -22.84 -3.67
C PRO A 18 28.23 -22.02 -3.13
N SER A 19 28.02 -20.74 -2.85
CA SER A 19 29.00 -19.87 -2.20
C SER A 19 28.67 -19.70 -0.72
N THR A 20 29.22 -20.61 0.08
CA THR A 20 29.39 -20.46 1.54
C THR A 20 30.63 -19.61 1.82
N ALA A 21 30.43 -18.43 2.41
CA ALA A 21 31.38 -17.72 3.29
C ALA A 21 30.62 -16.51 3.88
N ALA A 22 30.15 -16.53 5.13
CA ALA A 22 30.94 -16.33 6.34
C ALA A 22 31.87 -15.10 6.23
N HIS A 23 31.39 -13.94 6.67
CA HIS A 23 32.28 -12.99 7.35
C HIS A 23 31.52 -12.12 8.36
N LEU A 24 31.69 -12.50 9.63
CA LEU A 24 31.62 -11.61 10.78
C LEU A 24 32.61 -10.47 10.57
N HIS A 25 32.17 -9.22 10.70
CA HIS A 25 33.04 -8.15 11.21
C HIS A 25 32.24 -7.15 12.04
N GLN A 26 32.61 -7.12 13.31
CA GLN A 26 32.20 -6.17 14.34
C GLN A 26 32.91 -4.82 14.18
N LEU A 27 32.29 -3.79 14.81
CA LEU A 27 32.83 -2.51 15.33
C LEU A 27 33.11 -1.38 14.31
N PRO A 28 33.12 -0.08 14.70
CA PRO A 28 33.05 0.49 16.06
C PRO A 28 32.01 1.63 16.28
N THR A 29 31.62 1.78 17.54
CA THR A 29 31.18 3.04 18.15
C THR A 29 32.28 4.10 18.07
N GLY A 30 32.01 5.29 17.53
CA GLY A 30 32.97 6.39 17.63
C GLY A 30 32.62 7.69 16.93
N ARG A 31 32.43 8.73 17.75
CA ARG A 31 32.64 10.17 17.49
C ARG A 31 31.55 11.00 16.79
N ARG A 32 30.78 11.72 17.62
CA ARG A 32 30.73 13.22 17.57
C ARG A 32 32.15 13.75 17.86
N PRO A 33 32.61 14.97 17.48
CA PRO A 33 31.85 16.18 17.11
C PRO A 33 32.45 16.98 15.93
N ARG A 34 31.73 17.99 15.40
CA ARG A 34 32.20 19.40 15.37
C ARG A 34 31.25 20.28 14.56
N ALA A 35 30.93 21.39 15.20
CA ALA A 35 30.37 22.58 14.58
C ALA A 35 31.19 22.99 13.36
N ALA A 36 30.53 23.11 12.22
CA ALA A 36 30.95 23.98 11.14
C ALA A 36 30.01 25.20 11.16
N ALA A 37 30.42 26.21 11.93
CA ALA A 37 30.01 27.57 11.68
C ALA A 37 30.60 27.98 10.32
N GLY A 38 29.75 28.31 9.37
CA GLY A 38 30.20 28.64 8.02
C GLY A 38 29.10 29.27 7.17
N LEU A 39 29.18 30.59 7.06
CA LEU A 39 28.65 31.41 5.97
C LEU A 39 27.11 31.47 5.81
N ALA A 40 26.55 32.40 6.57
CA ALA A 40 25.30 33.07 6.24
C ALA A 40 25.46 33.87 4.92
N THR A 41 25.14 33.26 3.79
CA THR A 41 24.74 33.99 2.58
C THR A 41 23.23 34.19 2.67
N ALA A 42 22.83 35.33 3.25
CA ALA A 42 21.45 35.73 3.40
C ALA A 42 20.86 36.16 2.04
N THR A 43 20.55 35.19 1.19
CA THR A 43 19.66 35.40 0.05
C THR A 43 18.26 35.61 0.61
N ARG A 44 17.79 36.86 0.63
CA ARG A 44 16.43 37.24 1.03
C ARG A 44 15.41 36.49 0.17
N ALA A 45 14.95 35.35 0.68
CA ALA A 45 13.83 34.62 0.13
C ALA A 45 12.54 35.45 0.29
N PRO A 46 11.66 35.47 -0.73
CA PRO A 46 10.40 36.20 -0.66
C PRO A 46 9.54 35.65 0.48
N ARG A 47 9.24 36.50 1.48
CA ARG A 47 8.49 36.19 2.71
C ARG A 47 7.11 35.54 2.51
N LYS A 48 6.61 35.46 1.27
CA LYS A 48 5.34 34.78 0.96
C LYS A 48 5.42 33.26 0.94
N LEU A 49 6.58 32.65 0.65
CA LEU A 49 6.73 31.18 0.64
C LEU A 49 7.02 30.58 2.03
N LEU A 50 7.60 31.38 2.93
CA LEU A 50 7.88 30.96 4.31
C LEU A 50 6.62 30.80 5.17
N ARG A 51 5.51 31.43 4.81
CA ARG A 51 4.19 31.15 5.44
C ARG A 51 3.59 29.81 5.00
N VAL A 52 3.93 29.31 3.81
CA VAL A 52 3.41 28.02 3.31
C VAL A 52 4.24 26.86 3.88
N LEU A 53 5.56 27.01 4.01
CA LEU A 53 6.39 25.99 4.69
C LEU A 53 6.29 26.01 6.23
N ALA A 54 6.07 27.16 6.87
CA ALA A 54 5.76 27.20 8.31
C ALA A 54 4.35 26.67 8.64
N ALA A 55 3.46 26.54 7.65
CA ALA A 55 2.19 25.83 7.77
C ALA A 55 2.31 24.32 7.49
N GLY A 56 3.41 23.88 6.87
CA GLY A 56 3.73 22.46 6.64
C GLY A 56 4.36 21.76 7.84
N GLY A 57 4.83 22.52 8.83
CA GLY A 57 5.25 22.05 10.15
C GLY A 57 4.06 21.86 11.10
N ALA A 58 2.89 21.49 10.59
CA ALA A 58 1.84 20.91 11.40
C ALA A 58 2.37 19.55 11.90
N THR A 59 3.14 19.60 12.99
CA THR A 59 2.97 18.68 14.10
C THR A 59 1.53 18.24 14.05
N SER A 60 1.33 16.95 13.78
CA SER A 60 0.06 16.29 13.97
C SER A 60 -0.27 16.48 15.45
N ALA A 61 -0.83 17.66 15.77
CA ALA A 61 -1.44 17.93 17.04
C ALA A 61 -2.37 16.74 17.21
N PRO A 62 -2.21 15.93 18.28
CA PRO A 62 -3.01 14.74 18.47
C PRO A 62 -4.43 15.21 18.27
N ALA A 63 -5.05 14.74 17.18
CA ALA A 63 -6.32 15.26 16.72
C ALA A 63 -7.20 15.28 17.96
N ARG A 64 -7.53 16.49 18.45
CA ARG A 64 -8.37 16.64 19.64
C ARG A 64 -9.52 15.71 19.37
N GLN A 65 -9.60 14.64 20.15
CA GLN A 65 -10.70 13.70 20.08
C GLN A 65 -11.90 14.57 20.37
N GLN A 66 -12.58 15.02 19.31
CA GLN A 66 -13.81 15.76 19.45
C GLN A 66 -14.66 14.85 20.32
N PRO A 67 -15.19 15.35 21.46
CA PRO A 67 -16.08 14.57 22.30
C PRO A 67 -17.14 14.02 21.36
N LEU A 68 -17.09 12.70 21.10
CA LEU A 68 -18.03 12.11 20.16
C LEU A 68 -19.42 12.49 20.67
N PRO A 69 -20.30 13.01 19.79
CA PRO A 69 -21.66 13.35 20.19
C PRO A 69 -22.23 12.18 20.97
N ALA A 70 -22.62 12.43 22.22
CA ALA A 70 -23.02 11.41 23.18
C ALA A 70 -24.20 10.63 22.58
N GLY A 71 -23.91 9.44 22.02
CA GLY A 71 -24.92 8.62 21.36
C GLY A 71 -24.47 7.87 20.11
N GLU A 72 -23.27 8.08 19.56
CA GLU A 72 -22.83 7.21 18.45
C GLU A 72 -22.58 5.79 18.97
N PRO A 73 -23.33 4.77 18.49
CA PRO A 73 -23.14 3.40 18.93
C PRO A 73 -21.73 2.96 18.56
N VAL A 74 -20.98 2.46 19.54
CA VAL A 74 -19.65 1.86 19.33
C VAL A 74 -19.79 0.77 18.26
N ARG A 75 -19.38 1.09 17.02
CA ARG A 75 -19.48 0.15 15.89
C ARG A 75 -18.39 -0.89 16.04
N ASN A 76 -18.79 -1.99 16.64
CA ASN A 76 -17.97 -3.18 16.80
C ASN A 76 -17.70 -3.83 15.43
N ARG A 77 -16.43 -3.85 15.03
CA ARG A 77 -15.99 -4.35 13.72
C ARG A 77 -15.30 -5.70 13.87
N SER A 78 -15.64 -6.62 12.97
CA SER A 78 -15.08 -7.97 12.92
C SER A 78 -13.73 -7.97 12.20
N ARG A 79 -12.73 -8.56 12.86
CA ARG A 79 -11.38 -8.73 12.30
C ARG A 79 -11.38 -9.67 11.09
N GLY A 80 -12.20 -10.71 11.10
CA GLY A 80 -12.31 -11.65 9.98
C GLY A 80 -12.85 -10.97 8.72
N ILE A 81 -13.84 -10.08 8.87
CA ILE A 81 -14.37 -9.30 7.74
C ILE A 81 -13.31 -8.35 7.17
N ALA A 82 -12.54 -7.68 8.03
CA ALA A 82 -11.44 -6.81 7.59
C ALA A 82 -10.37 -7.58 6.80
N LEU A 83 -10.01 -8.78 7.27
CA LEU A 83 -9.05 -9.66 6.59
C LEU A 83 -9.60 -10.18 5.27
N LEU A 84 -10.87 -10.59 5.22
CA LEU A 84 -11.53 -11.03 4.00
C LEU A 84 -11.56 -9.91 2.95
N LEU A 85 -11.87 -8.68 3.35
CA LEU A 85 -11.82 -7.50 2.49
C LEU A 85 -10.39 -7.12 2.04
N ALA A 86 -9.36 -7.56 2.76
CA ALA A 86 -7.96 -7.36 2.35
C ALA A 86 -7.49 -8.48 1.39
N VAL A 87 -7.91 -9.72 1.58
CA VAL A 87 -7.44 -10.87 0.79
C VAL A 87 -8.24 -11.08 -0.50
N VAL A 88 -9.57 -10.91 -0.46
CA VAL A 88 -10.42 -11.15 -1.62
C VAL A 88 -10.02 -10.29 -2.83
N PRO A 89 -9.85 -8.96 -2.71
CA PRO A 89 -9.46 -8.15 -3.86
C PRO A 89 -8.05 -8.50 -4.38
N LEU A 90 -7.15 -8.96 -3.49
CA LEU A 90 -5.82 -9.42 -3.88
C LEU A 90 -5.88 -10.66 -4.78
N LEU A 91 -6.78 -11.61 -4.49
CA LEU A 91 -7.00 -12.81 -5.32
C LEU A 91 -7.53 -12.49 -6.72
N PHE A 92 -8.34 -11.44 -6.84
CA PHE A 92 -8.84 -10.95 -8.13
C PHE A 92 -7.87 -9.97 -8.82
N GLY A 93 -6.69 -9.72 -8.26
CA GLY A 93 -5.73 -8.76 -8.82
C GLY A 93 -6.26 -7.33 -8.83
N LEU A 94 -7.04 -6.93 -7.84
CA LEU A 94 -7.61 -5.59 -7.76
C LEU A 94 -7.27 -4.99 -6.39
N PRO A 95 -6.21 -4.16 -6.29
CA PRO A 95 -5.82 -3.58 -5.01
C PRO A 95 -6.72 -2.39 -4.62
N LEU A 96 -7.99 -2.66 -4.32
CA LEU A 96 -9.04 -1.66 -4.11
C LEU A 96 -9.01 -0.97 -2.74
N GLY A 97 -8.19 -1.45 -1.80
CA GLY A 97 -8.08 -0.85 -0.46
C GLY A 97 -9.38 -0.87 0.36
N LEU A 98 -10.34 -1.73 0.03
CA LEU A 98 -11.69 -1.75 0.62
C LEU A 98 -11.70 -1.88 2.15
N TYR A 99 -10.72 -2.58 2.71
CA TYR A 99 -10.57 -2.73 4.16
C TYR A 99 -10.34 -1.39 4.87
N HIS A 100 -9.78 -0.37 4.22
CA HIS A 100 -9.63 0.96 4.82
C HIS A 100 -10.97 1.63 5.10
N PHE A 101 -11.94 1.48 4.19
CA PHE A 101 -13.30 1.97 4.40
C PHE A 101 -13.97 1.23 5.54
N TYR A 102 -13.77 -0.09 5.61
CA TYR A 102 -14.26 -0.89 6.73
C TYR A 102 -13.66 -0.45 8.06
N LEU A 103 -12.38 -0.07 8.09
CA LEU A 103 -11.68 0.44 9.27
C LEU A 103 -11.94 1.93 9.56
N GLY A 104 -12.73 2.61 8.73
CA GLY A 104 -13.12 4.02 8.90
C GLY A 104 -12.06 5.01 8.40
N TYR A 105 -10.96 4.52 7.81
CA TYR A 105 -9.91 5.33 7.22
C TYR A 105 -10.31 5.82 5.82
N THR A 106 -11.39 6.59 5.72
CA THR A 106 -11.98 7.01 4.44
C THR A 106 -10.99 7.76 3.55
N GLY A 107 -10.14 8.64 4.11
CA GLY A 107 -9.15 9.39 3.34
C GLY A 107 -8.09 8.50 2.67
N ARG A 108 -7.53 7.52 3.41
CA ARG A 108 -6.57 6.56 2.86
C ARG A 108 -7.24 5.55 1.93
N GLY A 109 -8.46 5.13 2.24
CA GLY A 109 -9.27 4.27 1.37
C GLY A 109 -9.53 4.92 0.03
N LEU A 110 -9.92 6.19 0.01
CA LEU A 110 -10.18 6.92 -1.23
C LEU A 110 -8.90 7.15 -2.05
N GLY A 111 -7.79 7.45 -1.38
CA GLY A 111 -6.48 7.58 -2.04
C GLY A 111 -6.01 6.29 -2.69
N SER A 112 -6.11 5.15 -1.98
CA SER A 112 -5.75 3.84 -2.52
C SER A 112 -6.69 3.38 -3.63
N LEU A 113 -8.00 3.61 -3.49
CA LEU A 113 -8.97 3.31 -4.54
C LEU A 113 -8.70 4.11 -5.82
N GLY A 114 -8.48 5.42 -5.70
CA GLY A 114 -8.18 6.30 -6.84
C GLY A 114 -6.87 5.92 -7.51
N LEU A 115 -5.82 5.65 -6.73
CA LEU A 115 -4.53 5.23 -7.27
C LEU A 115 -4.60 3.84 -7.92
N GLY A 116 -5.36 2.91 -7.34
CA GLY A 116 -5.60 1.58 -7.89
C GLY A 116 -6.36 1.63 -9.22
N LEU A 117 -7.40 2.46 -9.31
CA LEU A 117 -8.17 2.65 -10.54
C LEU A 117 -7.32 3.29 -11.64
N LEU A 118 -6.51 4.30 -11.28
CA LEU A 118 -5.55 4.91 -12.21
C LEU A 118 -4.52 3.90 -12.71
N ALA A 119 -3.92 3.11 -11.81
CA ALA A 119 -2.95 2.07 -12.17
C ALA A 119 -3.57 1.01 -13.09
N PHE A 120 -4.80 0.58 -12.78
CA PHE A 120 -5.55 -0.37 -13.61
C PHE A 120 -5.80 0.16 -15.02
N VAL A 121 -6.20 1.43 -15.16
CA VAL A 121 -6.40 2.09 -16.47
C VAL A 121 -5.09 2.17 -17.25
N LEU A 122 -3.99 2.58 -16.60
CA LEU A 122 -2.66 2.66 -17.21
C LEU A 122 -2.18 1.30 -17.70
N VAL A 123 -2.32 0.25 -16.87
CA VAL A 123 -1.97 -1.13 -17.24
C VAL A 123 -2.83 -1.59 -18.41
N THR A 124 -4.14 -1.35 -18.39
CA THR A 124 -5.04 -1.80 -19.47
C THR A 124 -4.72 -1.12 -20.79
N ILE A 125 -4.58 0.21 -20.80
CA ILE A 125 -4.23 0.98 -22.02
C ILE A 125 -2.85 0.55 -22.52
N GLY A 126 -1.87 0.45 -21.63
CA GLY A 126 -0.53 0.06 -21.98
C GLY A 126 -0.44 -1.38 -22.48
N PHE A 127 -1.25 -2.29 -21.91
CA PHE A 127 -1.34 -3.69 -22.34
C PHE A 127 -1.93 -3.78 -23.76
N VAL A 128 -3.02 -3.08 -24.06
CA VAL A 128 -3.56 -2.98 -25.42
C VAL A 128 -2.51 -2.42 -26.38
N GLY A 129 -1.80 -1.37 -25.97
CA GLY A 129 -0.73 -0.78 -26.77
C GLY A 129 0.49 -1.67 -26.98
N SER A 130 0.76 -2.59 -26.04
CA SER A 130 1.87 -3.55 -26.14
C SER A 130 1.64 -4.59 -27.24
N PHE A 131 0.38 -4.93 -27.56
CA PHE A 131 0.09 -5.73 -28.75
C PHE A 131 0.49 -5.02 -30.05
N GLY A 132 0.36 -3.70 -30.10
CA GLY A 132 0.85 -2.90 -31.23
C GLY A 132 2.33 -3.13 -31.52
N LEU A 133 3.17 -3.29 -30.48
CA LEU A 133 4.60 -3.61 -30.65
C LEU A 133 4.80 -5.00 -31.25
N LEU A 134 3.99 -5.99 -30.84
CA LEU A 134 4.09 -7.36 -31.35
C LEU A 134 3.78 -7.46 -32.85
N PHE A 135 2.98 -6.54 -33.39
CA PHE A 135 2.64 -6.47 -34.82
C PHE A 135 3.47 -5.42 -35.60
N GLY A 136 4.60 -4.96 -35.04
CA GLY A 136 5.51 -4.04 -35.73
C GLY A 136 5.11 -2.56 -35.69
N GLY A 137 4.14 -2.18 -34.85
CA GLY A 137 3.77 -0.79 -34.62
C GLY A 137 4.76 -0.06 -33.71
N THR A 138 4.91 1.25 -33.91
CA THR A 138 5.76 2.12 -33.07
C THR A 138 4.99 2.67 -31.87
N SER A 139 4.64 1.82 -30.90
CA SER A 139 3.85 2.22 -29.71
C SER A 139 4.67 2.32 -28.42
N GLY A 140 5.93 2.77 -28.49
CA GLY A 140 6.82 2.90 -27.32
C GLY A 140 6.22 3.72 -26.16
N GLY A 141 5.42 4.74 -26.46
CA GLY A 141 4.70 5.54 -25.45
C GLY A 141 3.69 4.72 -24.65
N LEU A 142 2.90 3.85 -25.29
CA LEU A 142 1.91 3.02 -24.61
C LEU A 142 2.57 1.94 -23.74
N PHE A 143 3.68 1.36 -24.22
CA PHE A 143 4.47 0.45 -23.40
C PHE A 143 5.05 1.13 -22.15
N THR A 144 5.43 2.41 -22.27
CA THR A 144 5.89 3.18 -21.09
C THR A 144 4.75 3.36 -20.07
N LEU A 145 3.53 3.63 -20.52
CA LEU A 145 2.35 3.68 -19.65
C LEU A 145 2.07 2.33 -18.98
N PHE A 146 2.26 1.22 -19.70
CA PHE A 146 2.16 -0.13 -19.13
C PHE A 146 3.13 -0.31 -17.97
N VAL A 147 4.42 0.01 -18.17
CA VAL A 147 5.45 -0.15 -17.14
C VAL A 147 5.15 0.73 -15.93
N ILE A 148 4.79 2.01 -16.13
CA ILE A 148 4.42 2.92 -15.04
C ILE A 148 3.22 2.38 -14.27
N GLY A 149 2.16 1.98 -14.99
CA GLY A 149 0.96 1.39 -14.41
C GLY A 149 1.28 0.14 -13.59
N ALA A 150 2.10 -0.76 -14.14
CA ALA A 150 2.51 -1.99 -13.48
C ALA A 150 3.30 -1.71 -12.20
N VAL A 151 4.24 -0.76 -12.20
CA VAL A 151 5.01 -0.39 -11.00
C VAL A 151 4.09 0.14 -9.89
N ILE A 152 3.18 1.07 -10.22
CA ILE A 152 2.21 1.61 -9.24
C ILE A 152 1.32 0.49 -8.70
N PHE A 153 0.84 -0.39 -9.59
CA PHE A 153 -0.02 -1.51 -9.24
C PHE A 153 0.68 -2.52 -8.33
N TYR A 154 1.93 -2.88 -8.60
CA TYR A 154 2.74 -3.74 -7.73
C TYR A 154 3.01 -3.09 -6.37
N ALA A 155 3.29 -1.80 -6.32
CA ALA A 155 3.45 -1.08 -5.06
C ALA A 155 2.18 -1.13 -4.20
N LEU A 156 1.00 -1.00 -4.80
CA LEU A 156 -0.28 -1.14 -4.11
C LEU A 156 -0.53 -2.55 -3.59
N ILE A 157 -0.14 -3.59 -4.35
CA ILE A 157 -0.21 -4.99 -3.89
C ILE A 157 0.66 -5.20 -2.65
N ILE A 158 1.91 -4.73 -2.68
CA ILE A 158 2.83 -4.85 -1.54
C ILE A 158 2.27 -4.13 -0.32
N GLN A 159 1.77 -2.90 -0.50
CA GLN A 159 1.15 -2.14 0.58
C GLN A 159 -0.05 -2.89 1.18
N GLN A 160 -0.92 -3.45 0.35
CA GLN A 160 -2.07 -4.24 0.79
C GLN A 160 -1.65 -5.52 1.55
N LEU A 161 -0.57 -6.16 1.13
CA LEU A 161 0.00 -7.31 1.85
C LEU A 161 0.54 -6.91 3.22
N VAL A 162 1.29 -5.79 3.30
CA VAL A 162 1.81 -5.25 4.57
C VAL A 162 0.66 -4.93 5.52
N ASP A 163 -0.41 -4.29 5.03
CA ASP A 163 -1.56 -3.95 5.84
C ASP A 163 -2.36 -5.19 6.26
N ALA A 164 -2.49 -6.20 5.41
CA ALA A 164 -3.06 -7.50 5.79
C ALA A 164 -2.26 -8.18 6.90
N VAL A 165 -0.92 -8.18 6.82
CA VAL A 165 -0.05 -8.70 7.89
C VAL A 165 -0.25 -7.91 9.18
N ARG A 166 -0.35 -6.57 9.12
CA ARG A 166 -0.64 -5.74 10.30
C ARG A 166 -2.00 -6.03 10.90
N ILE A 167 -3.02 -6.34 10.09
CA ILE A 167 -4.34 -6.79 10.57
C ILE A 167 -4.21 -8.14 11.29
N ILE A 168 -3.41 -9.08 10.79
CA ILE A 168 -3.15 -10.40 11.40
C ILE A 168 -2.33 -10.27 12.70
N LEU A 169 -1.43 -9.30 12.80
CA LEU A 169 -0.68 -9.02 14.02
C LEU A 169 -1.48 -8.19 15.03
N GLY A 170 -2.55 -7.52 14.59
CA GLY A 170 -3.42 -6.71 15.45
C GLY A 170 -2.89 -5.29 15.67
N ASP A 171 -1.86 -4.90 14.91
CA ASP A 171 -1.23 -3.58 14.94
C ASP A 171 -2.13 -2.52 14.28
N LEU A 172 -2.88 -2.92 13.22
CA LEU A 172 -3.76 -2.01 12.51
C LEU A 172 -5.16 -1.95 13.16
N LYS A 173 -5.36 -1.14 14.20
CA LYS A 173 -6.67 -0.95 14.86
C LYS A 173 -7.64 -0.10 14.03
N PRO A 174 -8.97 -0.26 14.16
CA PRO A 174 -9.93 0.64 13.53
C PRO A 174 -9.91 2.04 14.16
N GLN A 175 -10.28 3.07 13.40
CA GLN A 175 -10.18 4.47 13.84
C GLN A 175 -11.06 4.80 15.07
N ASN A 176 -12.14 4.04 15.30
CA ASN A 176 -13.14 4.30 16.33
C ASN A 176 -13.28 3.14 17.35
N GLY A 177 -12.26 2.31 17.58
CA GLY A 177 -12.36 1.28 18.62
C GLY A 177 -11.34 0.15 18.54
N GLU A 178 -11.64 -0.94 19.22
CA GLU A 178 -10.85 -2.17 19.19
C GLU A 178 -11.56 -3.27 18.40
N TYR A 179 -10.79 -4.27 17.94
CA TYR A 179 -11.37 -5.44 17.29
C TYR A 179 -12.07 -6.34 18.30
N TYR A 180 -13.13 -7.02 17.86
CA TYR A 180 -13.63 -8.16 18.60
C TYR A 180 -12.59 -9.29 18.63
N PRO A 181 -12.35 -9.92 19.79
CA PRO A 181 -11.40 -11.02 19.91
C PRO A 181 -11.85 -12.26 19.13
N ARG A 182 -13.14 -12.36 18.77
CA ARG A 182 -13.70 -13.48 18.00
C ARG A 182 -13.79 -13.12 16.52
N PHE A 183 -13.14 -13.93 15.67
CA PHE A 183 -12.94 -13.68 14.24
C PHE A 183 -14.22 -13.48 13.40
N PHE A 184 -15.35 -14.10 13.79
CA PHE A 184 -16.59 -14.08 12.99
C PHE A 184 -17.85 -13.66 13.76
N GLN A 185 -17.73 -13.20 15.01
CA GLN A 185 -18.92 -12.79 15.76
C GLN A 185 -19.24 -11.31 15.54
N THR A 186 -20.22 -11.05 14.68
CA THR A 186 -21.07 -9.86 14.79
C THR A 186 -22.02 -10.12 15.96
N ARG A 187 -22.00 -9.29 17.01
CA ARG A 187 -22.82 -9.47 18.22
C ARG A 187 -24.29 -9.80 17.82
N PRO A 188 -24.92 -10.85 18.37
CA PRO A 188 -26.38 -10.96 18.29
C PRO A 188 -26.96 -9.72 18.95
N ALA A 189 -27.97 -9.09 18.35
CA ALA A 189 -28.67 -7.93 18.90
C ALA A 189 -29.52 -8.31 20.15
N ALA A 190 -28.98 -9.12 21.05
CA ALA A 190 -29.70 -9.80 22.12
C ALA A 190 -29.81 -8.99 23.42
N ASP A 191 -29.31 -7.76 23.45
CA ASP A 191 -29.62 -6.81 24.54
C ASP A 191 -30.70 -5.80 24.10
N ALA A 192 -31.55 -6.17 23.13
CA ALA A 192 -32.83 -5.50 22.96
C ALA A 192 -33.62 -5.75 24.25
N ALA A 193 -33.62 -4.75 25.13
CA ALA A 193 -34.35 -4.79 26.39
C ALA A 193 -35.74 -5.38 26.15
N PRO A 194 -36.19 -6.36 26.95
CA PRO A 194 -37.53 -6.92 26.80
C PRO A 194 -38.54 -5.76 26.85
N PRO A 195 -39.56 -5.76 25.97
CA PRO A 195 -40.59 -4.73 25.99
C PRO A 195 -41.19 -4.66 27.40
N SER A 196 -41.12 -3.49 28.02
CA SER A 196 -41.80 -3.22 29.28
C SER A 196 -43.32 -3.24 29.01
N HIS A 197 -43.97 -4.32 29.44
CA HIS A 197 -45.43 -4.42 29.52
C HIS A 197 -45.94 -3.71 30.79
#